data_AF-A0A8E2J3H2-F1
#
_entry.id   AF-A0A8E2J3H2-F1
#
_cell.length_a   1.000
_cell.length_b   1.000
_cell.length_c   1.000
_cell.angle_alpha   90.00
_cell.angle_beta   90.00
_cell.angle_gamma   90.00
#
_symmetry.space_group_name_H-M   'P 1'
#
loop_
_entity.id
_entity.type
_entity.pdbx_description
1 polymer ?
#
loop_
_entity_poly.entity_id
_entity_poly.type
_entity_poly.pdbx_seq_one_letter_code
_entity_poly.pdbx_strand_id
1 'polypeptide(L)'
;LANLWNEGREGGYAVRHSRRPVNDFGHPQSFGDSPPEAPEENFFEKAYPYLFPYGCGGIEASRPVIVEFRDHVKWCLQYYDRHFRLNPTFSFVIFGISQRRQALAFARIQMKRRTFEADARILSTITVEKLKKAQDEEDANQPISDPAVRLLRQHIHATAARIFGSDQSRYQMRSQVWATSVSLNPPSLWITINPSNLHDPVTQIFAGENINLDTFLKMAGPDKEQRAKNIAADPYAAAKFFHFMIQTILRTLFGVEVTRFQVKSKCGILSRVSAYFGTVE
;
A
#
# COMPACT_ATOMS: atom_id res chain seq x y z
N LEU A 1 -26.18 -14.18 -15.86
CA LEU A 1 -25.25 -15.30 -15.61
C LEU A 1 -25.98 -16.59 -15.94
N ALA A 2 -25.91 -17.05 -17.18
CA ALA A 2 -26.48 -18.33 -17.59
C ALA A 2 -25.32 -19.24 -17.95
N ASN A 3 -24.89 -20.07 -17.00
CA ASN A 3 -24.03 -21.22 -17.26
C ASN A 3 -24.57 -22.36 -16.40
N LEU A 4 -25.45 -23.17 -16.98
CA LEU A 4 -25.92 -24.44 -16.45
C LEU A 4 -24.80 -25.47 -16.72
N TRP A 5 -24.19 -25.95 -15.65
CA TRP A 5 -23.08 -26.91 -15.68
C TRP A 5 -23.61 -28.34 -15.72
N ASN A 6 -23.59 -29.01 -16.88
CA ASN A 6 -23.98 -30.42 -16.98
C ASN A 6 -22.99 -31.35 -17.73
N GLU A 7 -21.91 -30.85 -18.35
CA GLU A 7 -21.08 -31.69 -19.25
C GLU A 7 -19.56 -31.66 -19.00
N GLY A 8 -19.09 -31.07 -17.90
CA GLY A 8 -17.66 -31.14 -17.51
C GLY A 8 -16.67 -30.48 -18.48
N ARG A 9 -17.15 -29.76 -19.51
CA ARG A 9 -16.35 -28.89 -20.38
C ARG A 9 -16.73 -27.44 -20.11
N GLU A 10 -15.74 -26.64 -19.79
CA GLU A 10 -15.88 -25.20 -19.57
C GLU A 10 -16.42 -24.56 -20.86
N GLY A 11 -17.62 -23.97 -20.79
CA GLY A 11 -18.23 -23.27 -21.92
C GLY A 11 -17.39 -22.06 -22.33
N GLY A 12 -17.52 -21.64 -23.60
CA GLY A 12 -16.82 -20.44 -24.08
C GLY A 12 -17.26 -19.20 -23.31
N TYR A 13 -16.34 -18.54 -22.61
CA TYR A 13 -16.60 -17.25 -21.99
C TYR A 13 -16.94 -16.20 -23.05
N ALA A 14 -18.02 -15.43 -22.80
CA ALA A 14 -18.36 -14.26 -23.62
C ALA A 14 -17.21 -13.22 -23.64
N VAL A 15 -16.41 -13.18 -22.58
CA VAL A 15 -15.16 -12.43 -22.47
C VAL A 15 -14.00 -13.41 -22.44
N ARG A 16 -13.23 -13.48 -23.53
CA ARG A 16 -12.03 -14.32 -23.57
C ARG A 16 -10.91 -13.68 -22.75
N HIS A 17 -10.24 -14.46 -21.91
CA HIS A 17 -9.01 -14.02 -21.27
C HIS A 17 -7.97 -13.61 -22.31
N SER A 18 -7.23 -12.54 -22.04
CA SER A 18 -6.11 -12.13 -22.88
C SER A 18 -5.12 -13.28 -23.00
N ARG A 19 -4.68 -13.58 -24.23
CA ARG A 19 -3.61 -14.55 -24.50
C ARG A 19 -2.21 -13.98 -24.26
N ARG A 20 -2.13 -12.68 -23.98
CA ARG A 20 -0.87 -11.97 -23.71
C ARG A 20 -0.91 -11.35 -22.31
N PRO A 21 0.19 -11.42 -21.54
CA PRO A 21 0.28 -10.69 -20.28
C PRO A 21 0.10 -9.19 -20.55
N VAL A 22 -0.71 -8.53 -19.72
CA VAL A 22 -0.88 -7.09 -19.83
C VAL A 22 0.28 -6.42 -19.09
N ASN A 23 0.89 -5.43 -19.75
CA ASN A 23 1.92 -4.63 -19.13
C ASN A 23 1.28 -3.71 -18.09
N ASP A 24 1.59 -3.97 -16.82
CA ASP A 24 1.18 -3.15 -15.70
C ASP A 24 2.32 -2.28 -15.15
N PHE A 25 3.45 -2.18 -15.85
CA PHE A 25 4.49 -1.20 -15.57
C PHE A 25 4.14 0.14 -16.20
N GLY A 26 4.55 1.22 -15.54
CA GLY A 26 4.38 2.57 -16.09
C GLY A 26 5.34 2.80 -17.27
N HIS A 27 5.29 4.02 -17.82
CA HIS A 27 6.20 4.40 -18.90
C HIS A 27 7.66 4.27 -18.47
N PRO A 28 8.55 3.73 -19.32
CA PRO A 28 9.97 3.91 -19.10
C PRO A 28 10.25 5.41 -19.02
N GLN A 29 10.91 5.85 -17.94
CA GLN A 29 11.46 7.21 -17.90
C GLN A 29 12.43 7.34 -19.06
N SER A 30 12.04 8.08 -20.09
CA SER A 30 12.92 8.51 -21.17
C SER A 30 14.05 9.32 -20.52
N PHE A 31 15.27 8.81 -20.56
CA PHE A 31 16.47 9.64 -20.39
C PHE A 31 16.72 10.32 -21.75
N GLY A 32 15.87 11.28 -22.12
CA GLY A 32 15.93 12.01 -23.39
C GLY A 32 14.70 12.91 -23.59
N ASP A 33 14.87 13.97 -24.39
CA ASP A 33 13.85 14.99 -24.68
C ASP A 33 12.64 14.50 -25.49
N SER A 34 12.61 13.21 -25.85
CA SER A 34 11.48 12.62 -26.56
C SER A 34 10.34 12.33 -25.57
N PRO A 35 9.10 12.78 -25.86
CA PRO A 35 7.95 12.38 -25.07
C PRO A 35 7.82 10.85 -25.11
N PRO A 36 7.46 10.20 -23.99
CA PRO A 36 7.29 8.76 -23.96
C PRO A 36 6.27 8.35 -25.04
N GLU A 37 6.64 7.39 -25.89
CA GLU A 37 5.70 6.80 -26.85
C GLU A 37 4.47 6.32 -26.08
N ALA A 38 3.29 6.80 -26.49
CA ALA A 38 2.05 6.43 -25.86
C ALA A 38 1.85 4.91 -26.04
N PRO A 39 1.49 4.15 -24.99
CA PRO A 39 0.96 2.82 -25.19
C PRO A 39 -0.26 2.95 -26.10
N GLU A 40 -0.32 2.14 -27.15
CA GLU A 40 -1.48 2.08 -28.04
C GLU A 40 -2.78 1.83 -27.25
N GLU A 41 -2.68 1.22 -26.07
CA GLU A 41 -3.79 0.78 -25.25
C GLU A 41 -3.50 0.96 -23.73
N ASN A 42 -4.38 1.67 -23.01
CA ASN A 42 -4.26 1.81 -21.55
C ASN A 42 -4.96 0.65 -20.82
N PHE A 43 -4.26 0.02 -19.87
CA PHE A 43 -4.81 -1.09 -19.08
C PHE A 43 -6.05 -0.69 -18.29
N PHE A 44 -6.04 0.46 -17.61
CA PHE A 44 -7.13 0.87 -16.72
C PHE A 44 -8.40 1.21 -17.48
N GLU A 45 -8.26 1.88 -18.63
CA GLU A 45 -9.39 2.19 -19.53
C GLU A 45 -10.09 0.91 -20.00
N LYS A 46 -9.32 -0.14 -20.29
CA LYS A 46 -9.85 -1.43 -20.76
C LYS A 46 -10.36 -2.34 -19.65
N ALA A 47 -9.68 -2.35 -18.50
CA ALA A 47 -10.06 -3.18 -17.35
C ALA A 47 -11.28 -2.62 -16.61
N TYR A 48 -11.47 -1.30 -16.64
CA TYR A 48 -12.52 -0.59 -15.94
C TYR A 48 -13.33 0.31 -16.88
N PRO A 49 -13.99 -0.24 -17.91
CA PRO A 49 -14.74 0.57 -18.89
C PRO A 49 -15.89 1.35 -18.24
N TYR A 50 -16.41 0.89 -17.09
CA TYR A 50 -17.43 1.62 -16.33
C TYR A 50 -16.86 2.76 -15.46
N LEU A 51 -15.56 2.75 -15.15
CA LEU A 51 -14.88 3.88 -14.49
C LEU A 51 -14.27 4.85 -15.52
N PHE A 52 -13.99 4.36 -16.72
CA PHE A 52 -13.48 5.13 -17.86
C PHE A 52 -14.40 4.95 -19.09
N PRO A 53 -15.64 5.49 -19.04
CA PRO A 53 -16.67 5.22 -20.06
C PRO A 53 -16.32 5.66 -21.47
N TYR A 54 -15.43 6.62 -21.61
CA TYR A 54 -14.96 7.13 -22.91
C TYR A 54 -13.69 6.43 -23.42
N GLY A 55 -13.18 5.44 -22.68
CA GLY A 55 -11.92 4.77 -23.03
C GLY A 55 -10.73 5.73 -23.05
N CYS A 56 -10.76 6.80 -22.24
CA CYS A 56 -9.70 7.78 -22.13
C CYS A 56 -9.54 8.24 -20.68
N GLY A 57 -8.42 8.90 -20.37
CA GLY A 57 -8.17 9.47 -19.04
C GLY A 57 -7.70 8.44 -18.00
N GLY A 58 -7.33 7.24 -18.42
CA GLY A 58 -6.80 6.18 -17.58
C GLY A 58 -5.56 6.58 -16.79
N ILE A 59 -5.27 5.80 -15.75
CA ILE A 59 -4.03 5.97 -14.99
C ILE A 59 -2.84 5.76 -15.93
N GLU A 60 -1.90 6.70 -15.91
CA GLU A 60 -0.75 6.75 -16.82
C GLU A 60 -1.11 6.85 -18.32
N ALA A 61 -2.34 7.24 -18.67
CA ALA A 61 -2.67 7.60 -20.05
C ALA A 61 -1.82 8.79 -20.53
N SER A 62 -1.49 8.80 -21.82
CA SER A 62 -0.74 9.88 -22.45
C SER A 62 -1.44 11.23 -22.27
N ARG A 63 -0.68 12.24 -21.86
CA ARG A 63 -1.20 13.56 -21.49
C ARG A 63 -0.08 14.61 -21.54
N PRO A 64 -0.40 15.90 -21.77
CA PRO A 64 0.60 16.97 -21.79
C PRO A 64 1.39 17.12 -20.49
N VAL A 65 0.72 16.92 -19.34
CA VAL A 65 1.33 17.00 -18.01
C VAL A 65 1.34 15.62 -17.38
N ILE A 66 2.53 15.05 -17.21
CA ILE A 66 2.69 13.73 -16.61
C ILE A 66 2.18 13.76 -15.16
N VAL A 67 1.28 12.84 -14.83
CA VAL A 67 0.79 12.63 -13.47
C VAL A 67 1.34 11.31 -12.97
N GLU A 68 2.01 11.33 -11.82
CA GLU A 68 2.54 10.12 -11.21
C GLU A 68 1.42 9.12 -10.91
N PHE A 69 1.71 7.82 -11.08
CA PHE A 69 0.78 6.73 -10.78
C PHE A 69 0.05 6.91 -9.43
N ARG A 70 0.81 7.18 -8.37
CA ARG A 70 0.25 7.32 -7.01
C ARG A 70 -0.63 8.56 -6.87
N ASP A 71 -0.30 9.64 -7.54
CA ASP A 71 -1.07 10.89 -7.44
C ASP A 71 -2.36 10.79 -8.24
N HIS A 72 -2.35 10.13 -9.40
CA HIS A 72 -3.56 9.85 -10.14
C HIS A 72 -4.49 8.88 -9.38
N VAL A 73 -3.93 7.84 -8.73
CA VAL A 73 -4.71 6.96 -7.85
C VAL A 73 -5.36 7.73 -6.69
N LYS A 74 -4.63 8.62 -6.02
CA LYS A 74 -5.19 9.47 -4.96
C LYS A 74 -6.35 10.31 -5.49
N TRP A 75 -6.17 10.88 -6.68
CA TRP A 75 -7.22 11.65 -7.34
C TRP A 75 -8.46 10.79 -7.64
N CYS A 76 -8.30 9.58 -8.20
CA CYS A 76 -9.41 8.66 -8.46
C CYS A 76 -10.17 8.33 -7.16
N LEU A 77 -9.47 8.00 -6.08
CA LEU A 77 -10.10 7.69 -4.79
C LEU A 77 -10.79 8.90 -4.14
N GLN A 78 -10.41 10.12 -4.53
CA GLN A 78 -11.00 11.38 -4.07
C GLN A 78 -12.03 11.96 -5.06
N TYR A 79 -12.30 11.27 -6.16
CA TYR A 79 -13.22 11.73 -7.18
C TYR A 79 -14.62 11.95 -6.61
N TYR A 80 -15.32 12.97 -7.11
CA TYR A 80 -16.48 13.57 -6.44
C TYR A 80 -17.63 12.59 -6.20
N ASP A 81 -17.91 11.70 -7.16
CA ASP A 81 -18.99 10.72 -7.11
C ASP A 81 -18.57 9.39 -6.46
N ARG A 82 -17.28 9.23 -6.14
CA ARG A 82 -16.68 8.11 -5.43
C ARG A 82 -16.78 6.77 -6.16
N HIS A 83 -17.11 6.74 -7.45
CA HIS A 83 -17.27 5.48 -8.16
C HIS A 83 -16.00 4.61 -8.15
N PHE A 84 -14.82 5.24 -8.09
CA PHE A 84 -13.54 4.54 -8.08
C PHE A 84 -13.32 3.79 -6.76
N ARG A 85 -13.56 4.47 -5.63
CA ARG A 85 -13.32 3.88 -4.30
C ARG A 85 -14.41 2.89 -3.89
N LEU A 86 -15.62 3.06 -4.41
CA LEU A 86 -16.75 2.13 -4.21
C LEU A 86 -16.67 0.90 -5.14
N ASN A 87 -15.78 0.91 -6.12
CA ASN A 87 -15.59 -0.27 -6.95
C ASN A 87 -14.97 -1.42 -6.15
N PRO A 88 -15.55 -2.65 -6.20
CA PRO A 88 -15.09 -3.77 -5.38
C PRO A 88 -13.63 -4.20 -5.61
N THR A 89 -13.06 -3.94 -6.79
CA THR A 89 -11.73 -4.47 -7.18
C THR A 89 -10.67 -3.40 -7.42
N PHE A 90 -11.08 -2.16 -7.73
CA PHE A 90 -10.17 -1.09 -8.16
C PHE A 90 -9.04 -0.85 -7.16
N SER A 91 -9.37 -0.64 -5.89
CA SER A 91 -8.39 -0.40 -4.82
C SER A 91 -7.44 -1.58 -4.64
N PHE A 92 -7.94 -2.82 -4.74
CA PHE A 92 -7.14 -4.04 -4.61
C PHE A 92 -6.16 -4.22 -5.76
N VAL A 93 -6.63 -4.04 -7.01
CA VAL A 93 -5.79 -4.15 -8.21
C VAL A 93 -4.70 -3.09 -8.21
N ILE A 94 -5.03 -1.84 -7.90
CA ILE A 94 -4.05 -0.76 -7.79
C ILE A 94 -3.01 -1.04 -6.70
N PHE A 95 -3.47 -1.53 -5.54
CA PHE A 95 -2.56 -1.89 -4.45
C PHE A 95 -1.58 -2.98 -4.89
N GLY A 96 -2.06 -4.04 -5.55
CA GLY A 96 -1.23 -5.11 -6.10
C GLY A 96 -0.22 -4.60 -7.13
N ILE A 97 -0.65 -3.75 -8.07
CA ILE A 97 0.24 -3.11 -9.04
C ILE A 97 1.30 -2.26 -8.32
N SER A 98 0.90 -1.47 -7.33
CA SER A 98 1.82 -0.63 -6.54
C SER A 98 2.86 -1.45 -5.78
N GLN A 99 2.47 -2.56 -5.16
CA GLN A 99 3.39 -3.46 -4.46
C GLN A 99 4.36 -4.14 -5.42
N ARG A 100 3.85 -4.70 -6.53
CA ARG A 100 4.67 -5.35 -7.55
C ARG A 100 5.70 -4.40 -8.15
N ARG A 101 5.28 -3.17 -8.50
CA ARG A 101 6.19 -2.15 -9.04
C ARG A 101 7.28 -1.78 -8.04
N GLN A 102 6.95 -1.66 -6.75
CA GLN A 102 7.95 -1.43 -5.70
C GLN A 102 8.94 -2.58 -5.61
N ALA A 103 8.47 -3.82 -5.51
CA ALA A 103 9.31 -5.01 -5.43
C ALA A 103 10.28 -5.11 -6.61
N LEU A 104 9.79 -4.89 -7.84
CA LEU A 104 10.59 -5.00 -9.05
C LEU A 104 11.54 -3.80 -9.25
N ALA A 105 11.15 -2.60 -8.84
CA ALA A 105 12.07 -1.46 -8.80
C ALA A 105 13.29 -1.76 -7.90
N PHE A 106 13.07 -2.41 -6.75
CA PHE A 106 14.16 -2.81 -5.86
C PHE A 106 14.96 -3.99 -6.38
N ALA A 107 14.32 -5.00 -6.95
CA ALA A 107 15.01 -6.10 -7.61
C ALA A 107 15.92 -5.60 -8.74
N ARG A 108 15.46 -4.61 -9.53
CA ARG A 108 16.27 -3.96 -10.56
C ARG A 108 17.51 -3.26 -9.97
N ILE A 109 17.38 -2.62 -8.82
CA ILE A 109 18.54 -1.98 -8.14
C ILE A 109 19.53 -3.06 -7.66
N GLN A 110 19.05 -4.19 -7.14
CA GLN A 110 19.89 -5.32 -6.75
C GLN A 110 20.65 -5.91 -7.94
N MET A 111 19.95 -6.11 -9.06
CA MET A 111 20.53 -6.64 -10.31
C MET A 111 21.61 -5.74 -10.91
N LYS A 112 21.58 -4.43 -10.64
CA LYS A 112 22.61 -3.47 -11.10
C LYS A 112 23.90 -3.49 -10.25
N ARG A 113 23.96 -4.27 -9.18
CA ARG A 113 25.16 -4.38 -8.34
C ARG A 113 26.25 -5.15 -9.07
N ARG A 114 27.51 -4.75 -8.90
CA ARG A 114 28.67 -5.43 -9.51
C ARG A 114 28.80 -6.90 -9.11
N THR A 115 28.31 -7.27 -7.92
CA THR A 115 28.36 -8.65 -7.42
C THR A 115 27.25 -9.54 -7.97
N PHE A 116 26.30 -8.99 -8.73
CA PHE A 116 25.09 -9.71 -9.12
C PHE A 116 25.39 -11.01 -9.88
N GLU A 117 26.32 -11.01 -10.83
CA GLU A 117 26.65 -12.22 -11.58
C GLU A 117 27.29 -13.30 -10.70
N ALA A 118 28.16 -12.90 -9.77
CA ALA A 118 28.78 -13.83 -8.82
C ALA A 118 27.73 -14.43 -7.88
N ASP A 119 26.84 -13.57 -7.35
CA ASP A 119 25.74 -13.99 -6.49
C ASP A 119 24.78 -14.91 -7.25
N ALA A 120 24.42 -14.58 -8.49
CA ALA A 120 23.54 -15.40 -9.32
C ALA A 120 24.10 -16.82 -9.57
N ARG A 121 25.41 -16.95 -9.79
CA ARG A 121 26.07 -18.27 -9.90
C ARG A 121 25.96 -19.05 -8.60
N ILE A 122 26.21 -18.42 -7.45
CA ILE A 122 26.08 -19.07 -6.14
C ILE A 122 24.64 -19.50 -5.89
N LEU A 123 23.67 -18.62 -6.17
CA LEU A 123 22.24 -18.89 -6.01
C LEU A 123 21.76 -20.03 -6.93
N SER A 124 22.35 -20.20 -8.11
CA SER A 124 22.02 -21.30 -9.02
C SER A 124 22.39 -22.69 -8.48
N THR A 125 23.24 -22.75 -7.45
CA THR A 125 23.64 -24.01 -6.78
C THR A 125 22.66 -24.46 -5.69
N ILE A 126 21.59 -23.69 -5.45
CA ILE A 126 20.58 -23.99 -4.44
C ILE A 126 19.68 -25.11 -4.98
N THR A 127 19.52 -26.16 -4.17
CA THR A 127 18.62 -27.27 -4.45
C THR A 127 17.50 -27.33 -3.42
N VAL A 128 16.45 -28.11 -3.70
CA VAL A 128 15.31 -28.28 -2.79
C VAL A 128 15.76 -28.89 -1.47
N GLU A 129 16.72 -29.81 -1.47
CA GLU A 129 17.27 -30.46 -0.29
C GLU A 129 17.98 -29.45 0.62
N LYS A 130 18.75 -28.52 0.04
CA LYS A 130 19.41 -27.44 0.78
C LYS A 130 18.40 -26.51 1.43
N LEU A 131 17.29 -26.21 0.75
CA LEU A 131 16.21 -25.39 1.31
C LEU A 131 15.47 -26.10 2.43
N LYS A 132 15.17 -27.41 2.28
CA LYS A 132 14.56 -28.21 3.35
C LYS A 132 15.45 -28.28 4.59
N LYS A 133 16.74 -28.53 4.40
CA LYS A 133 17.69 -28.51 5.52
C LYS A 133 17.74 -27.16 6.21
N ALA A 134 17.75 -26.07 5.46
CA ALA A 134 17.73 -24.72 6.03
C ALA A 134 16.42 -24.42 6.78
N GLN A 135 15.29 -24.98 6.34
CA GLN A 135 14.03 -24.91 7.06
C GLN A 135 14.13 -25.66 8.39
N ASP A 136 14.62 -26.90 8.40
CA ASP A 136 14.80 -27.69 9.63
C ASP A 136 15.75 -26.97 10.62
N GLU A 137 16.82 -26.35 10.11
CA GLU A 137 17.75 -25.54 10.91
C GLU A 137 17.05 -24.31 11.51
N GLU A 138 16.22 -23.61 10.74
CA GLU A 138 15.47 -22.44 11.22
C GLU A 138 14.41 -22.81 12.25
N ASP A 139 13.67 -23.91 12.05
CA ASP A 139 12.68 -24.43 13.00
C ASP A 139 13.34 -24.86 14.32
N ALA A 140 14.60 -25.34 14.26
CA ALA A 140 15.42 -25.65 15.42
C ALA A 140 16.11 -24.42 16.06
N ASN A 141 15.85 -23.19 15.58
CA ASN A 141 16.52 -21.95 15.98
C ASN A 141 18.05 -21.97 15.78
N GLN A 142 18.54 -22.70 14.79
CA GLN A 142 19.95 -22.78 14.43
C GLN A 142 20.28 -21.85 13.26
N PRO A 143 21.53 -21.36 13.18
CA PRO A 143 21.96 -20.56 12.04
C PRO A 143 22.03 -21.43 10.78
N ILE A 144 21.48 -20.92 9.68
CA ILE A 144 21.51 -21.60 8.37
C ILE A 144 22.95 -21.90 7.98
N SER A 145 23.27 -23.18 7.77
CA SER A 145 24.63 -23.65 7.50
C SER A 145 25.08 -23.32 6.07
N ASP A 146 24.20 -23.52 5.09
CA ASP A 146 24.52 -23.36 3.68
C ASP A 146 24.76 -21.88 3.30
N PRO A 147 25.93 -21.52 2.74
CA PRO A 147 26.26 -20.14 2.39
C PRO A 147 25.43 -19.59 1.23
N ALA A 148 25.00 -20.42 0.27
CA ALA A 148 24.17 -20.00 -0.84
C ALA A 148 22.75 -19.67 -0.36
N VAL A 149 22.20 -20.47 0.57
CA VAL A 149 20.89 -20.17 1.18
C VAL A 149 20.96 -18.92 2.08
N ARG A 150 22.06 -18.71 2.82
CA ARG A 150 22.28 -17.46 3.55
C ARG A 150 22.33 -16.25 2.62
N LEU A 151 23.04 -16.37 1.49
CA LEU A 151 23.10 -15.32 0.47
C LEU A 151 21.70 -15.03 -0.12
N LEU A 152 20.92 -16.07 -0.43
CA LEU A 152 19.54 -15.93 -0.90
C LEU A 152 18.70 -15.13 0.11
N ARG A 153 18.75 -15.53 1.39
CA ARG A 153 18.03 -14.86 2.47
C ARG A 153 18.44 -13.39 2.58
N GLN A 154 19.72 -13.07 2.45
CA GLN A 154 20.21 -11.69 2.45
C GLN A 154 19.63 -10.86 1.28
N HIS A 155 19.58 -11.43 0.07
CA HIS A 155 18.99 -10.76 -1.10
C HIS A 155 17.48 -10.55 -0.95
N ILE A 156 16.76 -11.55 -0.43
CA ILE A 156 15.32 -11.45 -0.12
C ILE A 156 15.08 -10.35 0.91
N HIS A 157 15.80 -10.35 2.03
CA HIS A 157 15.67 -9.31 3.06
C HIS A 157 15.97 -7.93 2.50
N ALA A 158 17.04 -7.77 1.73
CA ALA A 158 17.39 -6.49 1.14
C ALA A 158 16.33 -5.96 0.16
N THR A 159 15.61 -6.84 -0.53
CA THR A 159 14.51 -6.48 -1.44
C THR A 159 13.22 -6.22 -0.67
N ALA A 160 12.90 -7.07 0.31
CA ALA A 160 11.69 -6.98 1.12
C ALA A 160 11.68 -5.78 2.06
N ALA A 161 12.85 -5.31 2.51
CA ALA A 161 13.02 -4.19 3.46
C ALA A 161 12.19 -2.95 3.12
N ARG A 162 12.01 -2.66 1.83
CA ARG A 162 11.30 -1.46 1.36
C ARG A 162 9.89 -1.74 0.86
N ILE A 163 9.44 -2.99 0.93
CA ILE A 163 8.05 -3.37 0.70
C ILE A 163 7.30 -3.13 2.00
N PHE A 164 6.30 -2.24 1.94
CA PHE A 164 5.47 -1.92 3.09
C PHE A 164 4.80 -3.18 3.66
N GLY A 165 4.89 -3.37 4.97
CA GLY A 165 4.29 -4.50 5.68
C GLY A 165 5.09 -5.80 5.63
N SER A 166 6.28 -5.81 5.02
CA SER A 166 7.18 -6.96 5.09
C SER A 166 7.81 -7.08 6.48
N ASP A 167 8.25 -8.28 6.87
CA ASP A 167 8.94 -8.49 8.15
C ASP A 167 10.22 -7.68 8.27
N GLN A 168 10.93 -7.50 7.15
CA GLN A 168 12.12 -6.68 7.14
C GLN A 168 11.80 -5.19 7.32
N SER A 169 10.68 -4.69 6.78
CA SER A 169 10.23 -3.32 7.06
C SER A 169 9.89 -3.13 8.55
N ARG A 170 9.27 -4.13 9.19
CA ARG A 170 9.00 -4.15 10.64
C ARG A 170 10.28 -4.18 11.46
N TYR A 171 11.27 -4.96 11.05
CA TYR A 171 12.58 -5.01 11.70
C TYR A 171 13.29 -3.64 11.65
N GLN A 172 13.22 -2.95 10.50
CA GLN A 172 13.76 -1.59 10.38
C GLN A 172 13.06 -0.59 11.32
N MET A 173 11.73 -0.67 11.43
CA MET A 173 10.97 0.16 12.36
C MET A 173 11.39 -0.09 13.82
N ARG A 174 11.55 -1.35 14.24
CA ARG A 174 12.07 -1.69 15.58
C ARG A 174 13.48 -1.15 15.81
N SER A 175 14.34 -1.23 14.79
CA SER A 175 15.70 -0.67 14.87
C SER A 175 15.70 0.84 15.06
N GLN A 176 14.78 1.56 14.41
CA GLN A 176 14.60 3.02 14.60
C GLN A 176 14.10 3.36 16.00
N VAL A 177 13.15 2.60 16.54
CA VAL A 177 12.68 2.76 17.94
C VAL A 177 13.84 2.55 18.91
N TRP A 178 14.64 1.50 18.72
CA TRP A 178 15.78 1.18 19.58
C TRP A 178 16.85 2.27 19.53
N ALA A 179 17.26 2.69 18.33
CA ALA A 179 18.25 3.76 18.15
C ALA A 179 17.78 5.09 18.77
N THR A 180 16.49 5.41 18.63
CA THR A 180 15.89 6.60 19.27
C THR A 180 15.96 6.49 20.80
N SER A 181 15.68 5.31 21.35
CA SER A 181 15.75 5.06 22.80
C SER A 181 17.17 5.17 23.34
N VAL A 182 18.18 4.72 22.60
CA VAL A 182 19.60 4.89 22.94
C VAL A 182 19.98 6.38 22.94
N SER A 183 19.49 7.15 21.98
CA SER A 183 19.85 8.57 21.84
C SER A 183 19.10 9.53 22.78
N LEU A 184 17.86 9.23 23.14
CA LEU A 184 16.95 10.18 23.83
C LEU A 184 16.30 9.60 25.10
N ASN A 185 16.75 8.42 25.53
CA ASN A 185 16.16 7.57 26.58
C ASN A 185 14.91 6.81 26.10
N PRO A 186 14.51 5.74 26.83
CA PRO A 186 13.29 4.99 26.51
C PRO A 186 12.04 5.88 26.41
N PRO A 187 11.04 5.47 25.62
CA PRO A 187 9.84 6.27 25.43
C PRO A 187 9.08 6.48 26.74
N SER A 188 8.78 7.73 27.06
CA SER A 188 7.93 8.06 28.22
C SER A 188 6.47 7.62 28.04
N LEU A 189 6.05 7.44 26.79
CA LEU A 189 4.70 6.98 26.43
C LEU A 189 4.77 5.96 25.31
N TRP A 190 4.14 4.81 25.53
CA TRP A 190 3.91 3.79 24.52
C TRP A 190 2.40 3.51 24.46
N ILE A 191 1.72 4.01 23.43
CA ILE A 191 0.25 3.93 23.32
C ILE A 191 -0.18 3.47 21.93
N THR A 192 -1.27 2.71 21.91
CA THR A 192 -2.01 2.36 20.70
C THR A 192 -3.29 3.19 20.67
N ILE A 193 -3.47 3.98 19.61
CA ILE A 193 -4.67 4.78 19.40
C ILE A 193 -5.53 4.07 18.36
N ASN A 194 -6.72 3.61 18.76
CA ASN A 194 -7.64 2.90 17.88
C ASN A 194 -9.02 3.59 17.82
N PRO A 195 -9.18 4.61 16.94
CA PRO A 195 -10.46 5.28 16.75
C PRO A 195 -11.53 4.31 16.20
N SER A 196 -12.73 4.32 16.79
CA SER A 196 -13.81 3.43 16.35
C SER A 196 -14.55 3.99 15.14
N ASN A 197 -14.32 3.39 13.97
CA ASN A 197 -15.00 3.75 12.73
C ASN A 197 -16.51 3.39 12.68
N LEU A 198 -16.97 2.46 13.52
CA LEU A 198 -18.38 2.03 13.57
C LEU A 198 -19.25 2.88 14.50
N HIS A 199 -18.64 3.45 15.52
CA HIS A 199 -19.35 4.19 16.57
C HIS A 199 -19.15 5.70 16.50
N ASP A 200 -18.17 6.17 15.72
CA ASP A 200 -17.94 7.59 15.52
C ASP A 200 -18.73 8.12 14.31
N PRO A 201 -19.68 9.06 14.51
CA PRO A 201 -20.46 9.66 13.42
C PRO A 201 -19.61 10.49 12.45
N VAL A 202 -18.40 10.94 12.84
CA VAL A 202 -17.46 11.61 11.92
C VAL A 202 -17.07 10.67 10.78
N THR A 203 -16.95 9.37 11.04
CA THR A 203 -16.68 8.37 9.98
C THR A 203 -17.76 8.38 8.90
N GLN A 204 -19.01 8.64 9.29
CA GLN A 204 -20.14 8.65 8.36
C GLN A 204 -20.10 9.85 7.41
N ILE A 205 -19.53 10.98 7.84
CA ILE A 205 -19.27 12.13 6.96
C ILE A 205 -18.32 11.72 5.82
N PHE A 206 -17.25 10.98 6.14
CA PHE A 206 -16.33 10.47 5.12
C PHE A 206 -17.01 9.47 4.16
N ALA A 207 -17.99 8.71 4.66
CA ALA A 207 -18.84 7.83 3.87
C ALA A 207 -19.95 8.58 3.10
N GLY A 208 -20.15 9.88 3.33
CA GLY A 208 -21.08 10.75 2.59
C GLY A 208 -22.42 11.03 3.24
N GLU A 209 -22.60 10.64 4.49
CA GLU A 209 -23.76 11.05 5.24
C GLU A 209 -23.76 12.55 5.46
N ASN A 210 -24.94 13.17 5.34
CA ASN A 210 -25.12 14.59 5.56
C ASN A 210 -25.23 14.89 7.05
N ILE A 211 -24.08 14.98 7.72
CA ILE A 211 -24.01 15.34 9.14
C ILE A 211 -23.42 16.74 9.24
N ASN A 212 -24.18 17.64 9.87
CA ASN A 212 -23.74 19.00 10.12
C ASN A 212 -22.69 19.01 11.25
N LEU A 213 -21.47 19.45 10.94
CA LEU A 213 -20.38 19.57 11.92
C LEU A 213 -20.53 20.80 12.83
N ASP A 214 -21.20 21.86 12.39
CA ASP A 214 -21.44 23.07 13.19
C ASP A 214 -22.46 22.81 14.32
N THR A 215 -23.39 21.88 14.08
CA THR A 215 -24.38 21.41 15.06
C THR A 215 -24.20 19.91 15.32
N PHE A 216 -22.97 19.51 15.65
CA PHE A 216 -22.63 18.11 15.83
C PHE A 216 -23.33 17.47 17.04
N LEU A 217 -24.30 16.59 16.78
CA LEU A 217 -24.88 15.72 17.79
C LEU A 217 -24.15 14.39 17.77
N LYS A 218 -23.74 13.87 18.94
CA LYS A 218 -23.05 12.57 19.04
C LYS A 218 -23.87 11.39 18.48
N MET A 219 -25.18 11.55 18.41
CA MET A 219 -26.13 10.57 17.85
C MET A 219 -26.56 10.92 16.42
N ALA A 220 -25.99 11.96 15.80
CA ALA A 220 -26.27 12.31 14.41
C ALA A 220 -25.78 11.21 13.46
N GLY A 221 -26.49 11.06 12.36
CA GLY A 221 -26.18 10.07 11.34
C GLY A 221 -27.03 8.81 11.43
N PRO A 222 -26.72 7.81 10.60
CA PRO A 222 -27.55 6.61 10.47
C PRO A 222 -27.43 5.67 11.67
N ASP A 223 -28.35 4.71 11.76
CA ASP A 223 -28.34 3.68 12.81
C ASP A 223 -27.11 2.76 12.72
N LYS A 224 -26.93 1.90 13.72
CA LYS A 224 -25.77 0.99 13.82
C LYS A 224 -25.62 0.10 12.59
N GLU A 225 -26.72 -0.41 12.04
CA GLU A 225 -26.69 -1.35 10.93
C GLU A 225 -26.28 -0.64 9.64
N GLN A 226 -26.89 0.51 9.37
CA GLN A 226 -26.57 1.31 8.21
C GLN A 226 -25.16 1.89 8.28
N ARG A 227 -24.66 2.28 9.46
CA ARG A 227 -23.24 2.66 9.65
C ARG A 227 -22.30 1.52 9.23
N ALA A 228 -22.58 0.29 9.65
CA ALA A 228 -21.76 -0.86 9.29
C ALA A 228 -21.79 -1.12 7.78
N LYS A 229 -22.95 -1.01 7.13
CA LYS A 229 -23.10 -1.13 5.68
C LYS A 229 -22.29 -0.06 4.94
N ASN A 230 -22.37 1.19 5.37
CA ASN A 230 -21.62 2.30 4.78
C ASN A 230 -20.09 2.06 4.83
N ILE A 231 -19.58 1.59 5.97
CA ILE A 231 -18.16 1.30 6.14
C ILE A 231 -17.72 0.09 5.31
N ALA A 232 -18.53 -0.97 5.25
CA ALA A 232 -18.24 -2.14 4.43
C ALA A 232 -18.22 -1.80 2.93
N ALA A 233 -19.11 -0.91 2.48
CA ALA A 233 -19.18 -0.45 1.10
C ALA A 233 -18.05 0.52 0.72
N ASP A 234 -17.52 1.28 1.69
CA ASP A 234 -16.48 2.29 1.46
C ASP A 234 -15.30 2.16 2.45
N PRO A 235 -14.41 1.17 2.27
CA PRO A 235 -13.21 1.01 3.10
C PRO A 235 -12.28 2.23 3.06
N TYR A 236 -12.32 3.01 1.96
CA TYR A 236 -11.55 4.24 1.84
C TYR A 236 -12.03 5.30 2.84
N ALA A 237 -13.34 5.43 3.05
CA ALA A 237 -13.88 6.33 4.07
C ALA A 237 -13.35 6.00 5.47
N ALA A 238 -13.31 4.73 5.84
CA ALA A 238 -12.74 4.29 7.11
C ALA A 238 -11.24 4.62 7.23
N ALA A 239 -10.46 4.36 6.18
CA ALA A 239 -9.02 4.70 6.17
C ALA A 239 -8.79 6.21 6.26
N LYS A 240 -9.61 7.02 5.57
CA LYS A 240 -9.52 8.48 5.60
C LYS A 240 -9.92 9.05 6.97
N PHE A 241 -10.96 8.49 7.59
CA PHE A 241 -11.34 8.81 8.98
C PHE A 241 -10.21 8.50 9.95
N PHE A 242 -9.64 7.29 9.90
CA PHE A 242 -8.53 6.91 10.76
C PHE A 242 -7.35 7.88 10.61
N HIS A 243 -6.95 8.15 9.37
CA HIS A 243 -5.87 9.08 9.07
C HIS A 243 -6.15 10.49 9.62
N PHE A 244 -7.37 10.99 9.42
CA PHE A 244 -7.82 12.28 9.93
C PHE A 244 -7.78 12.34 11.47
N MET A 245 -8.27 11.29 12.14
CA MET A 245 -8.29 11.23 13.61
C MET A 245 -6.90 11.18 14.20
N ILE A 246 -6.01 10.34 13.65
CA ILE A 246 -4.63 10.26 14.13
C ILE A 246 -3.90 11.59 13.92
N GLN A 247 -4.02 12.20 12.73
CA GLN A 247 -3.41 13.52 12.49
C GLN A 247 -3.98 14.60 13.41
N THR A 248 -5.28 14.58 13.66
CA THR A 248 -5.93 15.52 14.58
C THR A 248 -5.38 15.33 15.99
N ILE A 249 -5.33 14.12 16.51
CA ILE A 249 -4.78 13.82 17.85
C ILE A 249 -3.31 14.25 17.97
N LEU A 250 -2.47 13.91 16.98
CA LEU A 250 -1.07 14.30 16.97
C LEU A 250 -0.91 15.82 17.01
N ARG A 251 -1.67 16.53 16.16
CA ARG A 251 -1.56 17.98 16.05
C ARG A 251 -2.15 18.72 17.23
N THR A 252 -3.34 18.33 17.71
CA THR A 252 -4.10 19.07 18.73
C THR A 252 -3.72 18.68 20.14
N LEU A 253 -3.55 17.39 20.43
CA LEU A 253 -3.21 16.92 21.78
C LEU A 253 -1.70 16.91 22.01
N PHE A 254 -0.92 16.37 21.08
CA PHE A 254 0.52 16.21 21.27
C PHE A 254 1.36 17.36 20.70
N GLY A 255 0.77 18.27 19.92
CA GLY A 255 1.49 19.38 19.30
C GLY A 255 2.50 18.93 18.22
N VAL A 256 2.35 17.72 17.68
CA VAL A 256 3.23 17.13 16.67
C VAL A 256 2.61 17.26 15.28
N GLU A 257 3.34 17.86 14.36
CA GLU A 257 2.95 17.96 12.95
C GLU A 257 4.05 17.34 12.07
N VAL A 258 3.71 16.23 11.42
CA VAL A 258 4.62 15.52 10.52
C VAL A 258 4.32 15.92 9.08
N THR A 259 5.30 16.52 8.42
CA THR A 259 5.26 16.80 6.97
C THR A 259 6.25 15.90 6.24
N ARG A 260 6.23 15.93 4.90
CA ARG A 260 7.17 15.14 4.08
C ARG A 260 8.65 15.46 4.35
N PHE A 261 8.95 16.68 4.81
CA PHE A 261 10.32 17.18 4.93
C PHE A 261 10.73 17.53 6.36
N GLN A 262 9.75 17.73 7.26
CA GLN A 262 10.00 18.23 8.60
C GLN A 262 8.98 17.70 9.60
N VAL A 263 9.43 17.40 10.80
CA VAL A 263 8.59 17.21 11.98
C VAL A 263 8.63 18.49 12.81
N LYS A 264 7.47 19.09 13.07
CA LYS A 264 7.33 20.26 13.94
C LYS A 264 6.75 19.80 15.27
N SER A 265 7.31 20.29 16.36
CA SER A 265 6.87 19.99 17.73
C SER A 265 6.61 21.30 18.47
N LYS A 266 5.37 21.46 18.93
CA LYS A 266 4.90 22.54 19.81
C LYS A 266 4.56 21.95 21.17
N CYS A 267 4.29 22.82 22.15
CA CYS A 267 3.81 22.37 23.45
C CYS A 267 2.41 21.75 23.28
N GLY A 268 2.28 20.47 23.61
CA GLY A 268 0.99 19.77 23.72
C GLY A 268 0.64 19.50 25.18
N ILE A 269 -0.33 18.61 25.41
CA ILE A 269 -0.77 18.19 26.75
C ILE A 269 0.34 17.51 27.57
N LEU A 270 1.32 16.89 26.89
CA LEU A 270 2.47 16.22 27.52
C LEU A 270 3.74 17.08 27.48
N SER A 271 3.59 18.41 27.41
CA SER A 271 4.67 19.35 27.11
C SER A 271 5.22 19.16 25.69
N ARG A 272 6.46 19.60 25.44
CA ARG A 272 7.08 19.54 24.11
C ARG A 272 7.68 18.15 23.87
N VAL A 273 7.17 17.46 22.86
CA VAL A 273 7.66 16.13 22.46
C VAL A 273 9.08 16.25 21.88
N SER A 274 10.04 15.51 22.47
CA SER A 274 11.45 15.45 22.04
C SER A 274 11.65 14.52 20.84
N ALA A 275 10.96 13.39 20.80
CA ALA A 275 10.90 12.48 19.67
C ALA A 275 9.53 11.83 19.53
N TYR A 276 9.14 11.60 18.27
CA TYR A 276 7.91 10.92 17.91
C TYR A 276 8.24 9.80 16.93
N PHE A 277 7.75 8.60 17.24
CA PHE A 277 7.74 7.47 16.33
C PHE A 277 6.31 6.94 16.25
N GLY A 278 5.78 6.81 15.04
CA GLY A 278 4.42 6.34 14.83
C GLY A 278 4.29 5.49 13.58
N THR A 279 3.56 4.39 13.71
CA THR A 279 3.30 3.43 12.64
C THR A 279 1.82 3.07 12.64
N VAL A 280 1.31 2.71 11.47
CA VAL A 280 -0.03 2.14 11.33
C VAL A 280 0.13 0.63 11.15
N GLU A 281 -0.57 -0.14 11.98
CA GLU A 281 -0.64 -1.60 11.87
C GLU A 281 -1.71 -2.05 10.88
#